data_AF-A0A1R4H301-F1
#
_entry.id   AF-A0A1R4H301-F1
#
_cell.length_a   1.000
_cell.length_b   1.000
_cell.length_c   1.000
_cell.angle_alpha   90.00
_cell.angle_beta   90.00
_cell.angle_gamma   90.00
#
_symmetry.space_group_name_H-M   'P 1'
#
loop_
_entity.id
_entity.type
_entity.pdbx_description
1 polymer ?
#
loop_
_entity_poly.entity_id
_entity_poly.type
_entity_poly.pdbx_seq_one_letter_code
_entity_poly.pdbx_strand_id
1 'polypeptide(L)'
;MTDIPTKMLRQSHINHLLTLRYFVINTLMITILTGCSSLGTYGTKGQSKEDFIRYVEEVFRLQNKMTSEMMALSDDDATTPCNPSLSHAEQQMQTVCADLNEYVSRDIDGLSTGLLLRRRVEKSAVSCEKAALAIDVLLKKYSASAH
;
A
#
# COMPACT_ATOMS: atom_id res chain seq x y z
N MET A 1 44.03 51.92 -43.35
CA MET A 1 44.58 50.80 -42.55
C MET A 1 44.01 50.88 -41.14
N THR A 2 42.71 50.64 -40.95
CA THR A 2 42.03 50.73 -39.64
C THR A 2 40.71 49.95 -39.67
N ASP A 3 40.74 48.62 -39.68
CA ASP A 3 39.51 47.80 -39.71
C ASP A 3 39.64 46.44 -38.99
N ILE A 4 40.50 46.41 -37.97
CA ILE A 4 40.86 45.18 -37.24
C ILE A 4 40.21 45.04 -35.84
N PRO A 5 39.87 46.10 -35.06
CA PRO A 5 39.47 45.90 -33.66
C PRO A 5 38.05 45.35 -33.47
N THR A 6 37.15 45.52 -34.44
CA THR A 6 35.73 45.14 -34.30
C THR A 6 35.47 43.65 -34.46
N LYS A 7 36.28 42.92 -35.26
CA LYS A 7 36.13 41.47 -35.47
C LYS A 7 36.54 40.65 -34.24
N MET A 8 37.59 41.08 -33.52
CA MET A 8 38.04 40.38 -32.30
C MET A 8 37.04 40.53 -31.13
N LEU A 9 36.46 41.72 -30.94
CA LEU A 9 35.43 41.94 -29.91
C LEU A 9 34.17 41.11 -30.19
N ARG A 10 33.75 40.99 -31.45
CA ARG A 10 32.59 40.17 -31.84
C ARG A 10 32.82 38.67 -31.59
N GLN A 11 34.03 38.16 -31.85
CA GLN A 11 34.35 36.74 -31.62
C GLN A 11 34.38 36.37 -30.13
N SER A 12 34.91 37.27 -29.29
CA SER A 12 34.93 37.09 -27.83
C SER A 12 33.52 37.01 -27.23
N HIS A 13 32.61 37.87 -27.69
CA HIS A 13 31.20 37.85 -27.26
C HIS A 13 30.46 36.57 -27.68
N ILE A 14 30.72 36.05 -28.89
CA ILE A 14 30.10 34.80 -29.37
C ILE A 14 30.55 33.61 -28.53
N ASN A 15 31.84 33.52 -28.21
CA ASN A 15 32.39 32.45 -27.37
C ASN A 15 31.80 32.52 -25.95
N HIS A 16 31.67 33.71 -25.36
CA HIS A 16 31.02 33.87 -24.06
C HIS A 16 29.55 33.46 -24.05
N LEU A 17 28.79 33.79 -25.11
CA LEU A 17 27.39 33.36 -25.25
C LEU A 17 27.25 31.84 -25.39
N LEU A 18 28.16 31.19 -26.12
CA LEU A 18 28.19 29.74 -26.29
C LEU A 18 28.52 29.04 -24.97
N THR A 19 29.52 29.52 -24.23
CA THR A 19 29.90 28.97 -22.92
C THR A 19 28.77 29.15 -21.91
N LEU A 20 28.11 30.31 -21.89
CA LEU A 20 26.97 30.57 -21.00
C LEU A 20 25.79 29.64 -21.30
N ARG A 21 25.45 29.46 -22.58
CA ARG A 21 24.40 28.52 -23.02
C ARG A 21 24.74 27.08 -22.61
N TYR A 22 25.97 26.65 -22.83
CA TYR A 22 26.43 25.31 -22.47
C TYR A 22 26.39 25.06 -20.97
N PHE A 23 26.75 26.08 -20.18
CA PHE A 23 26.68 26.03 -18.72
C PHE A 23 25.23 25.88 -18.24
N VAL A 24 24.30 26.70 -18.75
CA VAL A 24 22.87 26.66 -18.42
C VAL A 24 22.24 25.31 -18.79
N ILE A 25 22.55 24.77 -19.97
CA ILE A 25 22.05 23.47 -20.41
C ILE A 25 22.56 22.35 -19.49
N ASN A 26 23.85 22.38 -19.09
CA ASN A 26 24.40 21.41 -18.14
C ASN A 26 23.78 21.53 -16.76
N THR A 27 23.58 22.75 -16.24
CA THR A 27 22.91 22.93 -14.94
C THR A 27 21.46 22.43 -14.98
N LEU A 28 20.75 22.68 -16.08
CA LEU A 28 19.38 22.19 -16.29
C LEU A 28 19.31 20.66 -16.39
N MET A 29 20.29 20.01 -17.03
CA MET A 29 20.33 18.54 -17.09
C MET A 29 20.61 17.92 -15.73
N ILE A 30 21.50 18.49 -14.92
CA ILE A 30 21.84 17.97 -13.58
C ILE A 30 20.63 18.01 -12.63
N THR A 31 19.79 19.05 -12.70
CA THR A 31 18.61 19.16 -11.84
C THR A 31 17.49 18.17 -12.19
N ILE A 32 17.46 17.64 -13.41
CA ILE A 32 16.45 16.66 -13.84
C ILE A 32 16.80 15.24 -13.33
N LEU A 33 18.08 14.94 -13.09
CA LEU A 33 18.52 13.60 -12.66
C LEU A 33 18.46 13.34 -11.15
N THR A 34 18.25 14.36 -10.29
CA THR A 34 18.19 14.17 -8.83
C THR A 34 16.79 13.80 -8.30
N GLY A 35 15.83 13.51 -9.19
CA GLY A 35 14.40 13.40 -8.86
C GLY A 35 13.82 12.01 -8.56
N CYS A 36 14.61 10.96 -8.28
CA CYS A 36 14.03 9.61 -8.07
C CYS A 36 14.53 8.91 -6.80
N SER A 37 14.03 9.34 -5.64
CA SER A 37 14.06 8.50 -4.42
C SER A 37 12.89 8.86 -3.51
N SER A 38 11.69 8.53 -3.95
CA SER A 38 10.55 8.40 -3.03
C SER A 38 10.71 7.08 -2.27
N LEU A 39 11.46 7.12 -1.18
CA LEU A 39 11.34 6.13 -0.10
C LEU A 39 9.99 6.39 0.58
N GLY A 40 8.92 5.91 -0.05
CA GLY A 40 7.59 5.94 0.55
C GLY A 40 7.55 5.01 1.75
N THR A 41 7.12 5.53 2.90
CA THR A 41 6.76 4.72 4.06
C THR A 41 5.35 4.13 3.82
N TYR A 42 5.15 2.88 4.20
CA TYR A 42 3.91 2.14 3.97
C TYR A 42 3.19 1.81 5.28
N GLY A 43 1.86 1.74 5.23
CA GLY A 43 1.03 1.40 6.39
C GLY A 43 1.06 2.45 7.51
N THR A 44 0.36 2.16 8.60
CA THR A 44 0.24 3.08 9.75
C THR A 44 1.47 3.13 10.64
N LYS A 45 2.38 2.17 10.52
CA LYS A 45 3.64 2.08 11.29
C LYS A 45 4.86 2.58 10.49
N GLY A 46 4.65 3.08 9.26
CA GLY A 46 5.71 3.62 8.42
C GLY A 46 6.76 2.58 8.01
N GLN A 47 6.34 1.35 7.75
CA GLN A 47 7.22 0.23 7.42
C GLN A 47 7.65 0.23 5.94
N SER A 48 8.61 -0.63 5.60
CA SER A 48 9.02 -0.85 4.21
C SER A 48 7.86 -1.42 3.38
N LYS A 49 7.99 -1.35 2.04
CA LYS A 49 6.99 -1.92 1.13
C LYS A 49 6.84 -3.43 1.37
N GLU A 50 7.96 -4.12 1.49
CA GLU A 50 8.04 -5.57 1.63
C GLU A 50 7.41 -6.02 2.95
N ASP A 51 7.68 -5.30 4.04
CA ASP A 51 7.08 -5.58 5.34
C ASP A 51 5.57 -5.27 5.34
N PHE A 52 5.14 -4.27 4.60
CA PHE A 52 3.72 -3.98 4.42
C PHE A 52 2.99 -5.07 3.65
N ILE A 53 3.58 -5.59 2.57
CA ILE A 53 3.01 -6.71 1.80
C ILE A 53 2.88 -7.94 2.69
N ARG A 54 3.94 -8.29 3.43
CA ARG A 54 3.91 -9.43 4.36
C ARG A 54 2.81 -9.27 5.42
N TYR A 55 2.71 -8.09 6.00
CA TYR A 55 1.68 -7.78 6.99
C TYR A 55 0.25 -7.93 6.43
N VAL A 56 -0.01 -7.38 5.25
CA VAL A 56 -1.31 -7.49 4.55
C VAL A 56 -1.67 -8.96 4.31
N GLU A 57 -0.72 -9.77 3.87
CA GLU A 57 -0.92 -11.21 3.67
C GLU A 57 -1.23 -11.95 4.99
N GLU A 58 -0.52 -11.62 6.07
CA GLU A 58 -0.77 -12.19 7.41
C GLU A 58 -2.20 -11.86 7.89
N VAL A 59 -2.65 -10.62 7.70
CA VAL A 59 -4.02 -10.20 8.06
C VAL A 59 -5.07 -10.93 7.21
N PHE A 60 -4.83 -11.08 5.91
CA PHE A 60 -5.73 -11.83 5.03
C PHE A 60 -5.83 -13.30 5.42
N ARG A 61 -4.69 -13.95 5.73
CA ARG A 61 -4.67 -15.33 6.24
C ARG A 61 -5.42 -15.47 7.55
N LEU A 62 -5.28 -14.50 8.45
CA LEU A 62 -6.01 -14.48 9.72
C LEU A 62 -7.52 -14.42 9.48
N GLN A 63 -7.99 -13.48 8.65
CA GLN A 63 -9.42 -13.36 8.31
C GLN A 63 -9.98 -14.66 7.73
N ASN A 64 -9.26 -15.28 6.78
CA ASN A 64 -9.70 -16.53 6.17
C ASN A 64 -9.75 -17.67 7.18
N LYS A 65 -8.77 -17.75 8.08
CA LYS A 65 -8.78 -18.74 9.16
C LYS A 65 -10.03 -18.60 10.04
N MET A 66 -10.34 -17.37 10.48
CA MET A 66 -11.51 -17.10 11.33
C MET A 66 -12.82 -17.43 10.62
N THR A 67 -12.91 -17.10 9.33
CA THR A 67 -14.08 -17.41 8.50
C THR A 67 -14.27 -18.92 8.38
N SER A 68 -13.21 -19.68 8.11
CA SER A 68 -13.27 -21.14 8.02
C SER A 68 -13.62 -21.81 9.34
N GLU A 69 -13.08 -21.34 10.47
CA GLU A 69 -13.42 -21.85 11.80
C GLU A 69 -14.90 -21.61 12.13
N MET A 70 -15.45 -20.47 11.70
CA MET A 70 -16.85 -20.14 11.88
C MET A 70 -17.79 -21.00 11.02
N MET A 71 -17.38 -21.31 9.79
CA MET A 71 -18.10 -22.27 8.94
C MET A 71 -18.12 -23.65 9.58
N ALA A 72 -16.98 -24.12 10.11
CA ALA A 72 -16.89 -25.43 10.78
C ALA A 72 -17.83 -25.54 11.99
N LEU A 73 -17.97 -24.47 12.80
CA LEU A 73 -18.95 -24.45 13.90
C LEU A 73 -20.40 -24.53 13.44
N SER A 74 -20.70 -24.01 12.24
CA SER A 74 -22.05 -24.04 11.69
C SER A 74 -22.42 -25.42 11.15
N ASP A 75 -21.42 -26.20 10.71
CA ASP A 75 -21.59 -27.54 10.15
C ASP A 75 -21.66 -28.64 11.24
N ASP A 76 -20.88 -28.53 12.31
CA ASP A 76 -20.83 -29.54 13.39
C ASP A 76 -22.05 -29.50 14.32
N ASP A 77 -22.77 -28.38 14.38
CA ASP A 77 -23.77 -28.12 15.42
C ASP A 77 -25.12 -27.71 14.80
N ALA A 78 -25.68 -28.57 13.94
CA ALA A 78 -26.98 -28.36 13.27
C ALA A 78 -28.17 -28.10 14.23
N THR A 79 -27.97 -28.31 15.54
CA THR A 79 -28.94 -28.09 16.62
C THR A 79 -28.71 -26.83 17.46
N THR A 80 -27.57 -26.15 17.33
CA THR A 80 -27.25 -24.97 18.15
C THR A 80 -27.34 -23.69 17.30
N PRO A 81 -28.21 -22.73 17.65
CA PRO A 81 -28.34 -21.51 16.87
C PRO A 81 -27.02 -20.74 16.85
N CYS A 82 -26.55 -20.43 15.64
CA CYS A 82 -25.36 -19.61 15.40
C CYS A 82 -25.39 -18.38 16.31
N ASN A 83 -24.38 -18.22 17.16
CA ASN A 83 -24.36 -17.15 18.15
C ASN A 83 -24.48 -15.79 17.43
N PRO A 84 -25.52 -14.98 17.69
CA PRO A 84 -25.76 -13.73 16.96
C PRO A 84 -24.60 -12.74 17.10
N SER A 85 -23.85 -12.83 18.21
CA SER A 85 -22.65 -12.00 18.42
C SER A 85 -21.50 -12.41 17.49
N LEU A 86 -21.37 -13.70 17.20
CA LEU A 86 -20.35 -14.22 16.29
C LEU A 86 -20.71 -13.86 14.84
N SER A 87 -21.97 -14.06 14.45
CA SER A 87 -22.50 -13.64 13.14
C SER A 87 -22.34 -12.14 12.88
N HIS A 88 -22.65 -11.31 13.86
CA HIS A 88 -22.45 -9.87 13.76
C HIS A 88 -20.96 -9.49 13.64
N ALA A 89 -20.09 -10.13 14.43
CA ALA A 89 -18.65 -9.88 14.37
C ALA A 89 -18.05 -10.27 13.00
N GLU A 90 -18.53 -11.37 12.40
CA GLU A 90 -18.13 -11.78 11.05
C GLU A 90 -18.54 -10.76 9.99
N GLN A 91 -19.80 -10.33 9.97
CA GLN A 91 -20.26 -9.30 9.03
C GLN A 91 -19.46 -8.02 9.16
N GLN A 92 -19.17 -7.60 10.40
CA GLN A 92 -18.35 -6.43 10.66
C GLN A 92 -16.92 -6.62 10.14
N MET A 93 -16.31 -7.78 10.37
CA MET A 93 -14.98 -8.11 9.83
C MET A 93 -14.98 -8.06 8.30
N GLN A 94 -15.93 -8.71 7.64
CA GLN A 94 -16.03 -8.69 6.17
C GLN A 94 -16.15 -7.26 5.62
N THR A 95 -16.93 -6.41 6.29
CA THR A 95 -17.10 -5.00 5.90
C THR A 95 -15.79 -4.22 6.05
N VAL A 96 -15.11 -4.35 7.18
CA VAL A 96 -13.87 -3.61 7.47
C VAL A 96 -12.71 -4.10 6.58
N CYS A 97 -12.69 -5.38 6.26
CA CYS A 97 -11.67 -6.02 5.43
C CYS A 97 -11.96 -5.92 3.92
N ALA A 98 -13.04 -5.24 3.49
CA ALA A 98 -13.45 -5.22 2.08
C ALA A 98 -12.35 -4.71 1.12
N ASP A 99 -11.65 -3.64 1.49
CA ASP A 99 -10.53 -3.11 0.69
C ASP A 99 -9.37 -4.11 0.58
N LEU A 100 -9.09 -4.85 1.66
CA LEU A 100 -8.05 -5.88 1.68
C LEU A 100 -8.42 -7.05 0.77
N ASN A 101 -9.68 -7.48 0.83
CA ASN A 101 -10.22 -8.54 -0.02
C ASN A 101 -10.19 -8.15 -1.50
N GLU A 102 -10.57 -6.91 -1.84
CA GLU A 102 -10.44 -6.38 -3.20
C GLU A 102 -8.97 -6.39 -3.65
N TYR A 103 -8.07 -5.93 -2.78
CA TYR A 103 -6.63 -5.89 -3.08
C TYR A 103 -6.06 -7.28 -3.38
N VAL A 104 -6.33 -8.27 -2.52
CA VAL A 104 -5.83 -9.64 -2.70
C VAL A 104 -6.50 -10.31 -3.90
N SER A 105 -7.80 -10.12 -4.13
CA SER A 105 -8.49 -10.66 -5.31
C SER A 105 -7.84 -10.17 -6.60
N ARG A 106 -7.54 -8.86 -6.70
CA ARG A 106 -6.86 -8.30 -7.88
C ARG A 106 -5.45 -8.85 -8.06
N ASP A 107 -4.72 -9.05 -6.97
CA ASP A 107 -3.37 -9.62 -7.01
C ASP A 107 -3.39 -11.07 -7.53
N ILE A 108 -4.31 -11.90 -7.02
CA ILE A 108 -4.54 -13.27 -7.49
C ILE A 108 -4.91 -13.32 -8.98
N ASP A 109 -5.77 -12.40 -9.41
CA ASP A 109 -6.22 -12.29 -10.80
C ASP A 109 -5.16 -11.68 -11.73
N GLY A 110 -3.98 -11.29 -11.20
CA GLY A 110 -2.93 -10.62 -11.97
C GLY A 110 -3.33 -9.23 -12.47
N LEU A 111 -4.35 -8.63 -11.87
CA LEU A 111 -4.86 -7.30 -12.21
C LEU A 111 -4.05 -6.20 -11.54
N SER A 112 -3.92 -5.07 -12.22
CA SER A 112 -3.23 -3.92 -11.65
C SER A 112 -3.99 -3.33 -10.46
N THR A 113 -3.27 -3.03 -9.38
CA THR A 113 -3.84 -2.37 -8.20
C THR A 113 -3.56 -0.87 -8.27
N GLY A 114 -4.62 -0.06 -8.34
CA GLY A 114 -4.51 1.39 -8.34
C GLY A 114 -3.98 1.96 -7.01
N LEU A 115 -3.33 3.13 -7.07
CA LEU A 115 -2.78 3.82 -5.88
C LEU A 115 -3.83 4.11 -4.80
N LEU A 116 -5.07 4.39 -5.21
CA LEU A 116 -6.17 4.66 -4.29
C LEU A 116 -6.52 3.43 -3.45
N LEU A 117 -6.67 2.26 -4.09
CA LEU A 117 -6.95 1.00 -3.40
C LEU A 117 -5.81 0.66 -2.44
N ARG A 118 -4.56 0.79 -2.87
CA ARG A 118 -3.40 0.56 -2.01
C ARG A 118 -3.39 1.44 -0.77
N ARG A 119 -3.69 2.74 -0.91
CA ARG A 119 -3.84 3.65 0.25
C ARG A 119 -5.00 3.29 1.16
N ARG A 120 -6.11 2.77 0.62
CA ARG A 120 -7.24 2.33 1.45
C ARG A 120 -6.84 1.12 2.29
N VAL A 121 -6.19 0.12 1.67
CA VAL A 121 -5.64 -1.06 2.36
C VAL A 121 -4.66 -0.64 3.46
N GLU A 122 -3.75 0.29 3.18
CA GLU A 122 -2.80 0.81 4.18
C GLU A 122 -3.49 1.39 5.42
N LYS A 123 -4.66 2.02 5.23
CA LYS A 123 -5.46 2.59 6.32
C LYS A 123 -6.35 1.56 7.03
N SER A 124 -6.86 0.56 6.31
CA SER A 124 -7.83 -0.40 6.84
C SER A 124 -7.21 -1.68 7.40
N ALA A 125 -5.97 -2.04 7.02
CA ALA A 125 -5.33 -3.30 7.42
C ALA A 125 -5.32 -3.53 8.95
N VAL A 126 -4.99 -2.50 9.74
CA VAL A 126 -5.00 -2.60 11.21
C VAL A 126 -6.41 -2.81 11.77
N SER A 127 -7.41 -2.17 11.16
CA SER A 127 -8.81 -2.34 11.58
C SER A 127 -9.32 -3.73 11.22
N CYS A 128 -8.91 -4.26 10.06
CA CYS A 128 -9.22 -5.61 9.62
C CYS A 128 -8.60 -6.65 10.56
N GLU A 129 -7.32 -6.49 10.92
CA GLU A 129 -6.64 -7.34 11.90
C GLU A 129 -7.40 -7.37 13.24
N LYS A 130 -7.79 -6.20 13.76
CA LYS A 130 -8.55 -6.10 15.01
C LYS A 130 -9.91 -6.77 14.93
N ALA A 131 -10.61 -6.63 13.80
CA ALA A 131 -11.90 -7.26 13.59
C ALA A 131 -11.76 -8.79 13.54
N ALA A 132 -10.73 -9.31 12.87
CA ALA A 132 -10.46 -10.75 12.84
C ALA A 132 -10.09 -11.31 14.22
N LEU A 133 -9.25 -10.60 14.99
CA LEU A 133 -8.92 -10.98 16.37
C LEU A 133 -10.14 -10.96 17.30
N ALA A 134 -11.12 -10.08 17.06
CA ALA A 134 -12.36 -10.08 17.84
C ALA A 134 -13.16 -11.37 17.64
N ILE A 135 -13.14 -11.96 16.43
CA ILE A 135 -13.75 -13.26 16.17
C ILE A 135 -13.01 -14.37 16.92
N ASP A 136 -11.67 -14.40 16.88
CA ASP A 136 -10.86 -15.39 17.62
C ASP A 136 -11.21 -15.42 19.12
N VAL A 137 -11.38 -14.24 19.73
CA VAL A 137 -11.79 -14.13 21.14
C VAL A 137 -13.19 -14.72 21.38
N LEU A 138 -14.14 -14.45 20.47
CA LEU A 138 -15.49 -14.99 20.57
C LEU A 138 -15.53 -16.51 20.35
N LEU A 139 -14.76 -17.03 19.40
CA LEU A 139 -14.62 -18.46 19.14
C LEU A 139 -14.06 -19.19 20.36
N LYS A 140 -13.00 -18.66 20.98
CA LYS A 140 -12.43 -19.21 22.23
C LYS A 140 -13.41 -19.20 23.39
N LYS A 141 -14.22 -18.15 23.50
CA LYS A 141 -15.26 -18.09 24.53
C LYS A 141 -16.36 -19.13 24.29
N TYR A 142 -16.75 -19.32 23.03
CA TYR A 142 -17.75 -20.31 22.66
C TYR A 142 -17.26 -21.74 22.94
N SER A 143 -16.05 -22.10 22.51
CA SER A 143 -15.47 -23.43 22.75
C SER A 143 -15.25 -23.72 24.25
N ALA A 144 -14.91 -22.71 25.05
CA ALA A 144 -14.81 -22.84 26.50
C ALA A 144 -16.16 -22.97 27.21
N SER A 145 -17.26 -22.54 26.59
CA SER A 145 -18.63 -22.65 27.14
C SER A 145 -19.38 -23.92 26.72
N ALA A 146 -18.83 -24.68 25.76
CA ALA A 146 -19.39 -25.93 25.25
C ALA A 146 -18.92 -27.17 26.03
N HIS A 147 -18.09 -26.98 27.08
CA HIS A 147 -17.67 -27.98 28.06
C HIS A 147 -18.21 -27.64 29.44
#